data_AF-A0A955DAQ9-F1
#
_entry.id   AF-A0A955DAQ9-F1
#
_cell.length_a   1.000
_cell.length_b   1.000
_cell.length_c   1.000
_cell.angle_alpha   90.00
_cell.angle_beta   90.00
_cell.angle_gamma   90.00
#
_symmetry.space_group_name_H-M   'P 1'
#
loop_
_entity.id
_entity.type
_entity.pdbx_description
1 polymer ?
#
loop_
_entity_poly.entity_id
_entity_poly.type
_entity_poly.pdbx_seq_one_letter_code
_entity_poly.pdbx_strand_id
1 'polypeptide(L)'
;EGGRLVCPASASAEPADYRVAVDGSGHPWVELVTANRWLSESIESDLVEHSDDLGELIEDELIELGFESDGMPPTFQHFRSADLLYTFRTMLPDEVSGIQGEGSEAERAAEVAAIWMRAYEQAFRRLGDMDEGGEE
;
A
#
# COMPACT_ATOMS: atom_id res chain seq x y z
N GLU A 1 -13.57 -6.31 -11.31
CA GLU A 1 -14.86 -5.58 -11.50
C GLU A 1 -14.79 -4.26 -10.72
N GLY A 2 -15.40 -3.19 -11.21
CA GLY A 2 -15.51 -1.92 -10.46
C GLY A 2 -14.36 -0.91 -10.58
N GLY A 3 -13.57 -0.93 -11.67
CA GLY A 3 -12.56 0.10 -11.95
C GLY A 3 -11.42 0.22 -10.92
N ARG A 4 -11.34 -0.74 -9.99
CA ARG A 4 -10.38 -0.74 -8.88
C ARG A 4 -9.24 -1.70 -9.19
N LEU A 5 -8.01 -1.24 -9.09
CA LEU A 5 -6.82 -2.09 -9.22
C LEU A 5 -6.64 -2.86 -7.91
N VAL A 6 -6.66 -4.19 -7.98
CA VAL A 6 -6.56 -5.10 -6.82
C VAL A 6 -5.59 -6.22 -7.18
N CYS A 7 -4.66 -6.52 -6.29
CA CYS A 7 -3.63 -7.53 -6.41
C CYS A 7 -3.58 -8.35 -5.11
N PRO A 8 -3.85 -9.67 -5.14
CA PRO A 8 -3.76 -10.50 -3.94
C PRO A 8 -2.31 -10.64 -3.48
N ALA A 9 -2.08 -10.50 -2.17
CA ALA A 9 -0.79 -10.73 -1.52
C ALA A 9 -0.53 -12.25 -1.43
N SER A 10 -0.16 -12.85 -2.56
CA SER A 10 -0.12 -14.31 -2.70
C SER A 10 0.95 -15.00 -1.86
N ALA A 11 1.93 -14.25 -1.35
CA ALA A 11 3.00 -14.73 -0.47
C ALA A 11 2.67 -14.59 1.02
N SER A 12 1.57 -13.91 1.37
CA SER A 12 1.15 -13.72 2.76
C SER A 12 0.57 -15.00 3.33
N ALA A 13 0.85 -15.25 4.61
CA ALA A 13 0.35 -16.40 5.33
C ALA A 13 -1.16 -16.47 5.45
N GLU A 14 -1.81 -15.31 5.38
CA GLU A 14 -3.25 -15.18 5.51
C GLU A 14 -3.80 -14.30 4.38
N PRO A 15 -5.08 -14.45 4.02
CA PRO A 15 -5.66 -13.69 2.91
C PRO A 15 -5.52 -12.17 3.12
N ALA A 16 -4.80 -11.54 2.20
CA ALA A 16 -4.65 -10.10 2.14
C ALA A 16 -4.60 -9.62 0.68
N ASP A 17 -5.04 -8.38 0.45
CA ASP A 17 -5.11 -7.77 -0.87
C ASP A 17 -4.47 -6.38 -0.85
N TYR A 18 -3.61 -6.11 -1.83
CA TYR A 18 -3.20 -4.76 -2.19
C TYR A 18 -4.23 -4.17 -3.14
N ARG A 19 -4.66 -2.93 -2.91
CA ARG A 19 -5.63 -2.26 -3.79
C ARG A 19 -5.45 -0.76 -3.85
N VAL A 20 -5.90 -0.14 -4.94
CA VAL A 20 -6.03 1.31 -5.05
C VAL A 20 -7.47 1.71 -4.75
N ALA A 21 -7.71 2.56 -3.77
CA ALA A 21 -9.04 3.06 -3.42
C ALA A 21 -9.12 4.58 -3.66
N VAL A 22 -10.29 5.07 -4.06
CA VAL A 22 -10.55 6.52 -4.09
C VAL A 22 -11.47 6.86 -2.93
N ASP A 23 -11.08 7.85 -2.12
CA ASP A 23 -11.88 8.33 -0.99
C ASP A 23 -13.02 9.25 -1.47
N GLY A 24 -13.97 9.58 -0.59
CA GLY A 24 -15.09 10.49 -0.90
C GLY A 24 -14.66 11.89 -1.37
N SER A 25 -13.42 12.29 -1.12
CA SER A 25 -12.80 13.52 -1.63
C SER A 25 -12.23 13.43 -3.05
N GLY A 26 -12.18 12.23 -3.65
CA GLY A 26 -11.61 12.01 -4.98
C GLY A 26 -10.10 11.71 -4.98
N HIS A 27 -9.46 11.66 -3.80
CA HIS A 27 -8.05 11.30 -3.68
C HIS A 27 -7.83 9.79 -3.78
N PRO A 28 -6.86 9.33 -4.59
CA PRO A 28 -6.44 7.93 -4.60
C PRO A 28 -5.55 7.58 -3.40
N TRP A 29 -5.73 6.36 -2.91
CA TRP A 29 -5.02 5.72 -1.81
C TRP A 29 -4.56 4.34 -2.25
N VAL A 30 -3.36 3.93 -1.86
CA VAL A 30 -2.92 2.54 -1.93
C VAL A 30 -3.17 1.91 -0.56
N GLU A 31 -3.74 0.71 -0.55
CA GLU A 31 -4.18 0.03 0.66
C GLU A 31 -3.71 -1.42 0.65
N LEU A 32 -3.19 -1.91 1.77
CA LEU A 32 -3.18 -3.33 2.11
C LEU A 32 -4.38 -3.60 3.03
N VAL A 33 -5.18 -4.61 2.69
CA VAL A 33 -6.34 -5.02 3.48
C VAL A 33 -6.30 -6.49 3.83
N THR A 34 -6.68 -6.81 5.07
CA THR A 34 -6.86 -8.19 5.52
C THR A 34 -8.03 -8.30 6.51
N ALA A 35 -8.73 -9.43 6.50
CA ALA A 35 -9.69 -9.76 7.54
C ALA A 35 -9.03 -10.43 8.76
N ASN A 36 -7.77 -10.87 8.62
CA ASN A 36 -7.08 -11.62 9.65
C ASN A 36 -6.46 -10.67 10.68
N ARG A 37 -6.91 -10.80 11.93
CA ARG A 37 -6.42 -10.03 13.06
C ARG A 37 -4.95 -10.33 13.38
N TRP A 38 -4.54 -11.60 13.33
CA TRP A 38 -3.19 -12.03 13.68
C TRP A 38 -2.16 -11.50 12.68
N LEU A 39 -2.49 -11.51 11.39
CA LEU A 39 -1.64 -10.91 10.37
C LEU A 39 -1.45 -9.41 10.62
N SER A 40 -2.53 -8.69 10.90
CA SER A 40 -2.46 -7.26 11.28
C SER A 40 -1.61 -7.02 12.53
N GLU A 41 -1.82 -7.80 13.59
CA GLU A 41 -1.05 -7.68 14.84
C GLU A 41 0.44 -8.01 14.64
N SER A 42 0.76 -8.95 13.75
CA SER A 42 2.13 -9.32 13.40
C SER A 42 2.86 -8.15 12.72
N ILE A 43 2.25 -7.53 11.70
CA ILE A 43 2.80 -6.35 11.01
C ILE A 43 3.01 -5.19 12.00
N GLU A 44 2.02 -4.90 12.85
CA GLU A 44 2.14 -3.82 13.84
C GLU A 44 3.24 -4.10 14.87
N SER A 45 3.41 -5.36 15.28
CA SER A 45 4.46 -5.74 16.23
C SER A 45 5.85 -5.56 15.63
N ASP A 46 6.02 -5.92 14.36
CA ASP A 46 7.28 -5.80 13.63
C ASP A 46 7.73 -4.34 13.49
N LEU A 47 6.80 -3.45 13.08
CA LEU A 47 7.03 -2.01 13.01
C LEU A 47 7.46 -1.42 14.36
N VAL A 48 6.83 -1.86 15.45
CA VAL A 48 7.19 -1.41 16.81
C VAL A 48 8.54 -1.97 17.26
N GLU A 49 8.84 -3.22 16.95
CA GLU A 49 10.09 -3.89 17.34
C GLU A 49 11.29 -3.22 16.68
N HIS A 50 11.22 -2.98 15.37
CA HIS A 50 12.30 -2.35 14.63
C HIS A 50 12.32 -0.82 14.76
N SER A 51 11.29 -0.23 15.39
CA SER A 51 11.07 1.22 15.43
C SER A 51 11.09 1.84 14.03
N ASP A 52 10.63 1.08 13.03
CA ASP A 52 10.54 1.52 11.64
C ASP A 52 9.28 2.35 11.45
N ASP A 53 9.40 3.46 10.72
CA ASP A 53 8.25 4.17 10.19
C ASP A 53 7.87 3.55 8.85
N LEU A 54 6.66 3.04 8.75
CA LEU A 54 6.18 2.44 7.51
C LEU A 54 6.20 3.42 6.33
N GLY A 55 6.00 4.72 6.59
CA GLY A 55 6.17 5.76 5.58
C GLY A 55 7.60 5.80 5.05
N GLU A 56 8.61 5.78 5.94
CA GLU A 56 10.03 5.72 5.55
C GLU A 56 10.36 4.43 4.77
N LEU A 57 9.83 3.27 5.17
CA LEU A 57 10.00 2.02 4.41
C LEU A 57 9.44 2.13 3.00
N ILE A 58 8.22 2.67 2.85
CA ILE A 58 7.60 2.85 1.54
C ILE A 58 8.39 3.87 0.71
N GLU A 59 8.93 4.93 1.33
CA GLU A 59 9.78 5.91 0.64
C GLU A 59 11.05 5.27 0.07
N ASP A 60 11.74 4.43 0.84
CA ASP A 60 12.95 3.73 0.37
C ASP A 60 12.65 2.88 -0.87
N GLU A 61 11.58 2.06 -0.82
CA GLU A 61 11.18 1.24 -1.97
C GLU A 61 10.73 2.08 -3.18
N LEU A 62 10.10 3.25 -2.95
CA LEU A 62 9.76 4.18 -4.03
C LEU A 62 11.02 4.73 -4.71
N ILE A 63 12.03 5.11 -3.93
CA ILE A 63 13.34 5.58 -4.44
C ILE A 63 14.02 4.46 -5.24
N GLU A 64 14.02 3.22 -4.75
CA GLU A 64 14.57 2.07 -5.47
C GLU A 64 13.86 1.83 -6.82
N LEU A 65 12.54 2.08 -6.88
CA LEU A 65 11.74 2.02 -8.11
C LEU A 65 11.91 3.24 -9.02
N GLY A 66 12.75 4.21 -8.64
CA GLY A 66 13.01 5.43 -9.41
C GLY A 66 11.93 6.51 -9.26
N PHE A 67 11.13 6.45 -8.20
CA PHE A 67 10.13 7.46 -7.85
C PHE A 67 10.65 8.32 -6.70
N GLU A 68 11.05 9.55 -7.00
CA GLU A 68 11.49 10.52 -6.00
C GLU A 68 10.27 11.19 -5.35
N SER A 69 10.06 10.95 -4.05
CA SER A 69 9.19 11.80 -3.23
C SER A 69 9.82 13.19 -3.09
N ASP A 70 9.04 14.24 -2.81
CA ASP A 70 9.53 15.62 -2.57
C ASP A 70 10.34 15.74 -1.25
N GLY A 71 10.94 14.65 -0.78
CA GLY A 71 11.72 14.56 0.45
C GLY A 71 10.87 14.49 1.73
N MET A 72 9.60 14.07 1.61
CA MET A 72 8.75 13.81 2.78
C MET A 72 8.13 12.42 2.69
N PRO A 73 8.30 11.58 3.73
CA PRO A 73 7.80 10.22 3.71
C PRO A 73 6.27 10.21 3.57
N PRO A 74 5.74 9.22 2.82
CA PRO A 74 4.32 9.01 2.66
C PRO A 74 3.57 8.93 4.00
N THR A 75 2.46 9.66 4.14
CA THR A 75 1.64 9.60 5.37
C THR A 75 0.89 8.29 5.46
N PHE A 76 1.17 7.53 6.52
CA PHE A 76 0.56 6.23 6.78
C PHE A 76 -0.70 6.32 7.68
N GLN A 77 -1.70 5.49 7.40
CA GLN A 77 -2.90 5.30 8.25
C GLN A 77 -3.21 3.81 8.45
N HIS A 78 -3.42 3.41 9.70
CA HIS A 78 -3.95 2.10 10.07
C HIS A 78 -5.28 2.22 10.81
N PHE A 79 -6.30 1.48 10.37
CA PHE A 79 -7.59 1.41 11.04
C PHE A 79 -8.35 0.15 10.66
N ARG A 80 -9.42 -0.14 11.40
CA ARG A 80 -10.41 -1.16 11.03
C ARG A 80 -11.56 -0.51 10.27
N SER A 81 -11.71 -0.87 9.00
CA SER A 81 -12.77 -0.38 8.12
C SER A 81 -14.17 -0.85 8.53
N ALA A 82 -15.21 -0.22 7.97
CA ALA A 82 -16.61 -0.60 8.22
C ALA A 82 -16.93 -2.02 7.74
N ASP A 83 -16.23 -2.50 6.72
CA ASP A 83 -16.28 -3.88 6.21
C ASP A 83 -15.55 -4.88 7.11
N LEU A 84 -15.11 -4.45 8.30
CA LEU A 84 -14.39 -5.22 9.31
C LEU A 84 -12.98 -5.69 8.89
N LEU A 85 -12.42 -5.12 7.82
CA LEU A 85 -11.05 -5.36 7.38
C LEU A 85 -10.08 -4.42 8.10
N TYR A 86 -8.94 -4.96 8.51
CA TYR A 86 -7.78 -4.18 8.90
C TYR A 86 -7.18 -3.56 7.64
N THR A 87 -6.99 -2.24 7.65
CA THR A 87 -6.59 -1.45 6.48
C THR A 87 -5.40 -0.60 6.81
N PHE A 88 -4.31 -0.86 6.11
CA PHE A 88 -3.10 -0.08 6.07
C PHE A 88 -3.12 0.72 4.78
N ARG A 89 -3.06 2.06 4.84
CA ARG A 89 -3.14 2.87 3.62
C ARG A 89 -2.25 4.10 3.63
N THR A 90 -1.87 4.51 2.43
CA THR A 90 -1.16 5.76 2.17
C THR A 90 -1.80 6.49 1.00
N MET A 91 -1.83 7.81 1.10
CA MET A 91 -2.32 8.69 0.06
C MET A 91 -1.32 8.73 -1.09
N LEU A 92 -1.82 8.65 -2.32
CA LEU A 92 -0.98 8.88 -3.51
C LEU A 92 -0.74 10.39 -3.69
N PRO A 93 0.29 10.79 -4.47
CA PRO A 93 0.59 12.18 -4.74
C PRO A 93 -0.59 12.94 -5.37
N ASP A 94 -0.69 14.24 -5.09
CA ASP A 94 -1.75 15.09 -5.65
C ASP A 94 -1.71 15.17 -7.19
N GLU A 95 -0.55 14.90 -7.81
CA GLU A 95 -0.41 14.84 -9.28
C GLU A 95 -1.36 13.83 -9.93
N VAL A 96 -1.77 12.80 -9.19
CA VAL A 96 -2.71 11.77 -9.66
C VAL A 96 -4.12 11.94 -9.09
N SER A 97 -4.36 13.00 -8.32
CA SER A 97 -5.68 13.35 -7.78
C SER A 97 -6.61 13.88 -8.86
N GLY A 98 -7.89 13.50 -8.81
CA GLY A 98 -8.92 14.04 -9.70
C GLY A 98 -8.80 13.62 -11.17
N ILE A 99 -7.80 12.82 -11.55
CA ILE A 99 -7.67 12.27 -12.90
C ILE A 99 -8.73 11.18 -13.09
N GLN A 100 -9.65 11.42 -14.03
CA GLN A 100 -10.72 10.48 -14.39
C GLN A 100 -10.81 10.34 -15.92
N GLY A 101 -11.11 9.14 -16.40
CA GLY A 101 -11.37 8.88 -17.82
C GLY A 101 -10.19 8.25 -18.57
N GLU A 102 -10.12 8.53 -19.87
CA GLU A 102 -9.16 7.93 -20.80
C GLU A 102 -8.24 9.02 -21.36
N GLY A 103 -6.96 8.71 -21.58
CA GLY A 103 -5.98 9.64 -22.12
C GLY A 103 -4.62 9.55 -21.42
N SER A 104 -3.66 10.37 -21.86
CA SER A 104 -2.28 10.31 -21.36
C SER A 104 -2.15 10.63 -19.86
N GLU A 105 -3.04 11.45 -19.32
CA GLU A 105 -3.08 11.75 -17.87
C GLU A 105 -3.56 10.54 -17.06
N ALA A 106 -4.57 9.82 -17.55
CA ALA A 106 -5.07 8.60 -16.91
C ALA A 106 -4.05 7.46 -16.98
N GLU A 107 -3.33 7.34 -18.10
CA GLU A 107 -2.24 6.36 -18.25
C GLU A 107 -1.12 6.65 -17.25
N ARG A 108 -0.70 7.91 -17.12
CA ARG A 108 0.30 8.32 -16.14
C ARG A 108 -0.15 8.09 -14.69
N ALA A 109 -1.42 8.36 -14.37
CA ALA A 109 -1.97 8.08 -13.04
C ALA A 109 -1.94 6.58 -12.72
N ALA A 110 -2.24 5.72 -13.69
CA ALA A 110 -2.17 4.28 -13.53
C ALA A 110 -0.71 3.80 -13.35
N GLU A 111 0.26 4.38 -14.06
CA GLU A 111 1.68 4.06 -13.89
C GLU A 111 2.18 4.42 -12.48
N VAL A 112 1.86 5.61 -11.99
CA VAL A 112 2.18 6.03 -10.62
C VAL A 112 1.54 5.09 -9.62
N ALA A 113 0.25 4.78 -9.76
CA ALA A 113 -0.44 3.87 -8.85
C ALA A 113 0.17 2.45 -8.85
N ALA A 114 0.64 1.97 -10.00
CA ALA A 114 1.32 0.68 -10.12
C ALA A 114 2.70 0.69 -9.42
N ILE A 115 3.47 1.77 -9.55
CA ILE A 115 4.75 1.94 -8.84
C ILE A 115 4.51 1.93 -7.34
N TRP A 116 3.55 2.72 -6.86
CA TRP A 116 3.18 2.78 -5.45
C TRP A 116 2.70 1.44 -4.91
N MET A 117 1.93 0.67 -5.68
CA MET A 117 1.52 -0.67 -5.28
C MET A 117 2.71 -1.63 -5.17
N ARG A 118 3.72 -1.54 -6.05
CA ARG A 118 4.95 -2.34 -5.94
C ARG A 118 5.80 -1.93 -4.74
N ALA A 119 5.91 -0.64 -4.46
CA ALA A 119 6.60 -0.16 -3.26
C ALA A 119 5.92 -0.70 -1.99
N TYR A 120 4.58 -0.65 -1.96
CA TYR A 120 3.78 -1.25 -0.89
C TYR A 120 4.06 -2.75 -0.74
N GLU A 121 4.01 -3.50 -1.85
CA GLU A 121 4.26 -4.93 -1.79
C GLU A 121 5.65 -5.26 -1.25
N GLN A 122 6.70 -4.59 -1.73
CA GLN A 122 8.06 -4.84 -1.26
C GLN A 122 8.29 -4.42 0.20
N ALA A 123 7.71 -3.29 0.62
CA ALA A 123 7.79 -2.83 2.00
C ALA A 123 7.09 -3.80 2.96
N PHE A 124 5.84 -4.18 2.66
CA PHE A 124 5.07 -5.08 3.52
C PHE A 124 5.58 -6.51 3.50
N ARG A 125 6.18 -6.98 2.40
CA ARG A 125 6.73 -8.33 2.30
C ARG A 125 7.78 -8.62 3.38
N ARG A 126 8.47 -7.59 3.87
CA ARG A 126 9.50 -7.71 4.91
C ARG A 126 8.93 -7.63 6.34
N LEU A 127 7.63 -7.36 6.49
CA LEU A 127 6.99 -7.09 7.77
C LEU A 127 6.07 -8.23 8.19
N GLY A 128 6.28 -8.73 9.41
CA GLY A 128 5.44 -9.78 9.98
C GLY A 128 5.33 -11.01 9.07
N ASP A 129 4.15 -11.61 9.01
CA ASP A 129 3.89 -12.87 8.29
C ASP A 129 3.44 -12.65 6.82
N MET A 130 3.93 -11.58 6.19
CA MET A 130 3.59 -11.21 4.81
C MET A 130 4.39 -11.96 3.74
N ASP A 131 5.46 -12.67 4.14
CA ASP A 131 6.21 -13.61 3.30
C ASP A 131 6.46 -14.92 4.07
N GLU A 132 5.66 -15.96 3.80
CA GLU A 132 5.94 -17.31 4.30
C GLU A 132 7.16 -17.97 3.61
N GLY A 133 7.85 -17.25 2.72
CA GLY A 133 8.98 -17.74 1.91
C GLY A 133 10.36 -17.47 2.50
N GLY A 134 10.45 -16.80 3.65
CA GLY A 134 11.69 -16.39 4.30
C GLY A 134 12.36 -17.47 5.15
N GLU A 135 12.61 -18.65 4.60
CA GLU A 135 13.51 -19.64 5.19
C GLU A 135 14.50 -20.16 4.13
N GLU A 136 15.74 -19.66 4.16
CA GLU A 136 16.92 -20.38 3.69
C GLU A 136 17.93 -20.56 4.82
#